data_AF-A0A1A9DLQ3-F1
#
_entry.id   AF-A0A1A9DLQ3-F1
#
_cell.length_a   1.000
_cell.length_b   1.000
_cell.length_c   1.000
_cell.angle_alpha   90.00
_cell.angle_beta   90.00
_cell.angle_gamma   90.00
#
_symmetry.space_group_name_H-M   'P 1'
#
loop_
_entity.id
_entity.type
_entity.pdbx_description
1 polymer ?
#
loop_
_entity_poly.entity_id
_entity_poly.type
_entity_poly.pdbx_seq_one_letter_code
_entity_poly.pdbx_strand_id
1 'polypeptide(L)'
;MAAAIGEGGRGPFAGEALPADGQGPLWATDEGHRAVLGEPECTGGCCGYLSVFVQRHGRIVEWSDWQGPVAEACPAACHFDAEQYDAELTRALTTFTS
;
A
#
# COMPACT_ATOMS: atom_id res chain seq x y z
N MET A 1 13.76 16.08 9.97
CA MET A 1 13.39 15.20 11.09
C MET A 1 13.57 13.77 10.61
N ALA A 2 14.27 12.92 11.38
CA ALA A 2 14.26 11.49 11.08
C ALA A 2 12.84 11.00 11.37
N ALA A 3 12.10 10.59 10.34
CA ALA A 3 10.82 9.93 10.54
C ALA A 3 11.06 8.78 11.51
N ALA A 4 10.37 8.79 12.64
CA ALA A 4 10.54 7.76 13.65
C ALA A 4 10.09 6.44 13.02
N ILE A 5 11.08 5.67 12.59
CA ILE A 5 10.91 4.29 12.22
C ILE A 5 10.38 3.60 13.48
N GLY A 6 9.10 3.24 13.49
CA GLY A 6 8.45 2.53 14.59
C GLY A 6 9.12 1.18 14.86
N GLU A 7 8.74 0.56 15.97
CA GLU A 7 9.24 -0.77 16.35
C GLU A 7 9.22 -1.74 15.16
N GLY A 8 10.37 -2.36 14.87
CA GLY A 8 10.54 -3.27 13.74
C GLY A 8 10.84 -2.62 12.38
N GLY A 9 11.24 -1.35 12.32
CA GLY A 9 11.71 -0.78 11.05
C GLY A 9 10.64 -0.06 10.23
N ARG A 10 9.49 0.29 10.82
CA ARG A 10 8.26 0.57 10.06
C ARG A 10 7.82 2.02 10.07
N GLY A 11 7.22 2.45 8.96
CA GLY A 11 6.44 3.69 8.93
C GLY A 11 5.10 3.51 9.64
N PRO A 12 4.48 4.61 10.12
CA PRO A 12 3.24 4.58 10.90
C PRO A 12 2.05 3.94 10.15
N PHE A 13 2.04 3.93 8.82
CA PHE A 13 0.97 3.36 8.00
C PHE A 13 1.05 1.84 7.78
N ALA A 14 2.13 1.19 8.22
CA ALA A 14 2.31 -0.24 7.95
C ALA A 14 1.19 -1.12 8.54
N GLY A 15 0.66 -0.76 9.72
CA GLY A 15 -0.42 -1.51 10.37
C GLY A 15 -1.76 -1.40 9.63
N GLU A 16 -2.04 -0.26 9.00
CA GLU A 16 -3.26 -0.08 8.20
C GLU A 16 -3.14 -0.77 6.85
N ALA A 17 -1.97 -0.69 6.20
CA ALA A 17 -1.73 -1.32 4.92
C ALA A 17 -1.68 -2.86 5.01
N LEU A 18 -1.19 -3.38 6.14
CA LEU A 18 -0.92 -4.81 6.39
C LEU A 18 -1.42 -5.19 7.80
N PRO A 19 -2.75 -5.20 8.02
CA PRO A 19 -3.34 -5.49 9.32
C PRO A 19 -3.12 -6.96 9.70
N ALA A 20 -2.83 -7.22 10.97
CA ALA A 20 -2.50 -8.57 11.46
C ALA A 20 -3.66 -9.57 11.29
N ASP A 21 -4.88 -9.06 11.23
CA ASP A 21 -6.14 -9.78 11.29
C ASP A 21 -7.00 -9.53 10.04
N GLY A 22 -6.45 -9.85 8.87
CA GLY A 22 -7.24 -10.03 7.65
C GLY A 22 -6.58 -9.57 6.36
N GLN A 23 -7.42 -9.42 5.34
CA GLN A 23 -7.02 -8.90 4.03
C GLN A 23 -7.02 -7.36 4.11
N GLY A 24 -5.82 -6.79 4.24
CA GLY A 24 -5.62 -5.34 4.24
C GLY A 24 -5.92 -4.68 2.89
N PRO A 25 -5.83 -3.35 2.81
CA PRO A 25 -6.14 -2.59 1.60
C PRO A 25 -5.21 -2.90 0.42
N LEU A 26 -4.09 -3.59 0.63
CA LEU A 26 -3.23 -4.07 -0.46
C LEU A 26 -3.72 -5.39 -1.07
N TRP A 27 -4.64 -6.12 -0.44
CA TRP A 27 -5.13 -7.39 -0.99
C TRP A 27 -5.93 -7.19 -2.27
N ALA A 28 -5.40 -7.63 -3.42
CA ALA A 28 -5.98 -7.30 -4.72
C ALA A 28 -7.20 -8.17 -5.07
N THR A 29 -8.29 -7.52 -5.49
CA THR A 29 -9.52 -8.15 -5.98
C THR A 29 -9.79 -7.76 -7.43
N ASP A 30 -10.75 -8.42 -8.08
CA ASP A 30 -11.17 -8.11 -9.44
C ASP A 30 -11.98 -6.80 -9.54
N GLU A 31 -12.72 -6.42 -8.51
CA GLU A 31 -13.45 -5.13 -8.46
C GLU A 31 -12.50 -3.93 -8.40
N GLY A 32 -11.34 -4.10 -7.74
CA GLY A 32 -10.34 -3.07 -7.55
C GLY A 32 -10.76 -2.00 -6.53
N HIS A 33 -9.79 -1.44 -5.82
CA HIS A 33 -10.04 -0.46 -4.76
C HIS A 33 -8.84 0.44 -4.52
N ARG A 34 -9.09 1.59 -3.89
CA ARG A 34 -8.04 2.54 -3.52
C ARG A 34 -7.43 2.17 -2.17
N ALA A 35 -6.11 2.02 -2.15
CA ALA A 35 -5.31 1.80 -0.95
C ALA A 35 -4.52 3.07 -0.60
N VAL A 36 -4.57 3.48 0.67
CA VAL A 36 -3.72 4.55 1.20
C VAL A 36 -2.40 3.94 1.67
N LEU A 37 -1.29 4.48 1.17
CA LEU A 37 0.06 4.00 1.48
C LEU A 37 0.79 4.92 2.47
N GLY A 38 0.34 6.17 2.59
CA GLY A 38 0.92 7.12 3.53
C GLY A 38 0.24 8.48 3.54
N GLU A 39 0.54 9.23 4.59
CA GLU A 39 0.07 10.58 4.82
C GLU A 39 1.25 11.55 5.02
N PRO A 40 1.16 12.78 4.51
CA PRO A 40 2.15 13.81 4.78
C PRO A 40 2.06 14.32 6.23
N GLU A 41 3.14 14.93 6.74
CA GLU A 41 3.17 15.49 8.11
C GLU A 41 2.08 16.56 8.36
N CYS A 42 1.64 17.27 7.30
CA CYS A 42 0.57 18.27 7.33
C CYS A 42 -0.86 17.66 7.43
N THR A 43 -0.98 16.34 7.51
CA THR A 43 -2.20 15.53 7.28
C THR A 43 -2.64 15.46 5.81
N GLY A 44 -3.30 14.37 5.44
CA GLY A 44 -3.81 14.12 4.10
C GLY A 44 -5.01 14.99 3.76
N GLY A 45 -5.72 15.51 4.77
CA GLY A 45 -6.74 16.55 4.57
C GLY A 45 -6.18 17.88 4.07
N CYS A 46 -4.89 18.16 4.32
CA CYS A 46 -4.23 19.38 3.88
C CYS A 46 -3.53 19.20 2.53
N CYS A 47 -2.65 18.19 2.42
CA CYS A 47 -1.80 18.03 1.25
C CYS A 47 -2.12 16.78 0.41
N GLY A 48 -3.15 16.02 0.76
CA GLY A 48 -3.52 14.75 0.11
C GLY A 48 -2.75 13.54 0.67
N TYR A 49 -3.30 12.35 0.48
CA TYR A 49 -2.66 11.09 0.83
C TYR A 49 -1.84 10.55 -0.35
N LEU A 50 -0.78 9.80 -0.09
CA LEU A 50 -0.22 8.90 -1.10
C LEU A 50 -1.14 7.67 -1.18
N SER A 51 -1.77 7.47 -2.32
CA SER A 51 -2.67 6.34 -2.55
C SER A 51 -2.54 5.78 -3.95
N VAL A 52 -2.96 4.53 -4.10
CA VAL A 52 -2.88 3.77 -5.35
C VAL A 52 -4.16 2.98 -5.55
N PHE A 53 -4.58 2.79 -6.80
CA PHE A 53 -5.66 1.86 -7.14
C PHE A 53 -5.06 0.48 -7.36
N VAL A 54 -5.54 -0.52 -6.63
CA VAL A 54 -5.06 -1.90 -6.67
C VAL A 54 -6.15 -2.76 -7.29
N GLN A 55 -5.85 -3.46 -8.37
CA GLN A 55 -6.80 -4.35 -9.03
C GLN A 55 -6.12 -5.61 -9.56
N ARG A 56 -6.83 -6.75 -9.46
CA ARG A 56 -6.40 -8.03 -10.01
C ARG A 56 -7.06 -8.27 -11.37
N HIS A 57 -6.24 -8.42 -12.40
CA HIS A 57 -6.63 -8.86 -13.73
C HIS A 57 -6.15 -10.29 -13.95
N GLY A 58 -6.88 -11.25 -13.38
CA GLY A 58 -6.54 -12.67 -13.45
C GLY A 58 -5.19 -12.97 -12.77
N ARG A 59 -4.13 -13.14 -13.57
CA ARG A 59 -2.77 -13.46 -13.09
C ARG A 59 -1.89 -12.24 -12.86
N ILE A 60 -2.41 -11.03 -13.10
CA ILE A 60 -1.67 -9.78 -12.92
C ILE A 60 -2.36 -8.96 -11.84
N VAL A 61 -1.60 -8.40 -10.92
CA VAL A 61 -2.05 -7.30 -10.06
C VAL A 61 -1.50 -6.02 -10.64
N GLU A 62 -2.37 -5.06 -10.94
CA GLU A 62 -2.02 -3.72 -11.36
C GLU A 62 -2.11 -2.77 -10.18
N TRP A 63 -1.09 -1.92 -10.06
CA TRP A 63 -1.11 -0.70 -9.26
C TRP A 63 -1.15 0.48 -10.23
N SER A 64 -2.26 1.21 -10.24
CA SER A 64 -2.51 2.31 -11.16
C SER A 64 -3.18 3.49 -10.45
N ASP A 65 -3.49 4.55 -11.21
CA ASP A 65 -4.13 5.78 -10.70
C ASP A 65 -3.52 6.27 -9.37
N TRP A 66 -2.18 6.39 -9.39
CA TRP A 66 -1.42 6.93 -8.28
C TRP A 66 -1.84 8.37 -8.01
N GLN A 67 -2.14 8.66 -6.75
CA GLN A 67 -2.47 10.00 -6.28
C GLN A 67 -1.55 10.35 -5.12
N GLY A 68 -1.07 11.58 -5.11
CA GLY A 68 -0.20 12.08 -4.06
C GLY A 68 -0.14 13.60 -4.07
N PRO A 69 0.51 14.21 -3.05
CA PRO A 69 0.62 15.66 -2.91
C PRO A 69 1.30 16.35 -4.11
N VAL A 70 2.16 15.62 -4.81
CA VAL A 70 2.88 16.08 -6.01
C VAL A 70 2.60 15.09 -7.13
N ALA A 71 1.72 15.47 -8.05
CA ALA A 71 1.25 14.59 -9.13
C ALA A 71 2.40 14.12 -10.04
N GLU A 72 3.36 14.99 -10.34
CA GLU A 72 4.48 14.71 -11.23
C GLU A 72 5.50 13.73 -10.60
N ALA A 73 5.45 13.55 -9.29
CA ALA A 73 6.28 12.60 -8.55
C ALA A 73 5.59 11.24 -8.36
N CYS A 74 4.31 11.12 -8.75
CA CYS A 74 3.59 9.86 -8.64
C CYS A 74 4.18 8.83 -9.62
N PRO A 75 4.33 7.57 -9.19
CA PRO A 75 4.79 6.51 -10.08
C PRO A 75 3.88 6.31 -11.29
N ALA A 76 4.44 5.74 -12.35
CA ALA A 76 3.63 5.17 -13.41
C ALA A 76 2.90 3.91 -12.91
N ALA A 77 1.89 3.46 -13.66
CA ALA A 77 1.28 2.17 -13.40
C ALA A 77 2.32 1.04 -13.47
N CYS A 78 2.21 0.07 -12.55
CA CYS A 78 3.09 -1.08 -12.50
C CYS A 78 2.31 -2.37 -12.27
N HIS A 79 2.94 -3.49 -12.62
CA HIS A 79 2.31 -4.80 -12.67
C HIS A 79 3.13 -5.83 -11.91
N PHE A 80 2.42 -6.73 -11.24
CA PHE A 80 3.00 -7.85 -10.49
C PHE A 80 2.34 -9.14 -10.95
N ASP A 81 3.08 -10.26 -10.88
CA ASP A 81 2.46 -11.58 -10.92
C ASP A 81 1.60 -11.76 -9.67
N ALA A 82 0.36 -12.21 -9.85
CA ALA A 82 -0.61 -12.24 -8.77
C ALA A 82 -0.29 -13.29 -7.70
N GLU A 83 0.32 -14.43 -8.06
CA GLU A 83 0.69 -15.44 -7.07
C GLU A 83 1.88 -14.97 -6.23
N GLN A 84 2.87 -14.33 -6.87
CA GLN A 84 4.00 -13.73 -6.17
C GLN A 84 3.55 -12.58 -5.26
N TYR A 85 2.59 -11.77 -5.71
CA TYR A 85 2.02 -10.68 -4.93
C TYR A 85 1.31 -11.19 -3.66
N ASP A 86 0.43 -12.18 -3.80
CA ASP A 86 -0.30 -12.79 -2.69
C ASP A 86 0.66 -13.45 -1.67
N ALA A 87 1.73 -14.09 -2.16
CA ALA A 87 2.78 -14.68 -1.32
C ALA A 87 3.57 -13.63 -0.55
N GLU A 88 3.94 -12.52 -1.20
CA GLU A 88 4.65 -11.41 -0.54
C GLU A 88 3.80 -10.71 0.50
N LEU A 89 2.50 -10.50 0.24
CA LEU A 89 1.58 -9.97 1.26
C LEU A 89 1.49 -10.91 2.46
N THR A 90 1.37 -12.22 2.23
CA THR A 90 1.34 -13.22 3.31
C THR A 90 2.65 -13.24 4.11
N ARG A 91 3.80 -13.17 3.45
CA ARG A 91 5.11 -13.07 4.10
C ARG A 91 5.22 -11.81 4.95
N ALA A 92 4.77 -10.68 4.42
CA ALA A 92 4.78 -9.42 5.14
C ALA A 92 3.92 -9.53 6.41
N LEU A 93 2.65 -9.95 6.29
CA LEU A 93 1.73 -10.15 7.41
C LEU A 93 2.29 -11.08 8.51
N THR A 94 2.87 -12.21 8.14
CA THR A 94 3.44 -13.18 9.11
C THR A 94 4.69 -12.66 9.81
N THR A 95 5.53 -11.88 9.11
CA THR A 95 6.66 -11.15 9.71
C THR A 95 6.20 -10.11 10.73
N PHE A 96 4.91 -9.76 10.73
CA PHE A 96 4.37 -8.68 11.55
C PHE A 96 3.61 -9.12 12.80
N THR A 97 3.38 -10.41 12.99
CA THR A 97 2.64 -11.00 14.12
C THR A 97 3.55 -11.73 15.12
N SER A 98 4.88 -11.64 14.98
CA SER A 98 5.87 -12.24 15.90
C SER A 98 6.65 -11.21 16.71
#